data_AF-A0A7J6V0T8-F1
#
_entry.id   AF-A0A7J6V0T8-F1
#
_cell.length_a   1.000
_cell.length_b   1.000
_cell.length_c   1.000
_cell.angle_alpha   90.00
_cell.angle_beta   90.00
_cell.angle_gamma   90.00
#
_symmetry.space_group_name_H-M   'P 1'
#
loop_
_entity.id
_entity.type
_entity.pdbx_description
1 polymer ?
#
loop_
_entity_poly.entity_id
_entity_poly.type
_entity_poly.pdbx_seq_one_letter_code
_entity_poly.pdbx_strand_id
1 'polypeptide(L)'
;VPSQKLEDLKTYWPDLTKEQTLSLPPYDFWQKEWDKHGYLSELSQIDYFRIAITDAKKISSKVVKLVPNTNLDLTDIVTLLAGSYPAPQFVCNERVVDGQNVKQLYELRFNFTILNSAPVYHPNVDPTVGCPPTVLIPGY
;
A
#
# COMPACT_ATOMS: atom_id res chain seq x y z
N VAL A 1 -10.54 16.51 18.35
CA VAL A 1 -9.73 16.48 17.11
C VAL A 1 -8.49 15.54 17.15
N PRO A 2 -8.05 14.92 18.28
CA PRO A 2 -6.97 13.90 18.22
C PRO A 2 -7.41 12.48 17.80
N SER A 3 -8.63 12.06 18.13
CA SER A 3 -9.05 10.66 18.01
C SER A 3 -9.16 10.15 16.56
N GLN A 4 -9.66 10.98 15.64
CA GLN A 4 -9.92 10.57 14.26
C GLN A 4 -8.64 10.27 13.45
N LYS A 5 -7.52 10.96 13.78
CA LYS A 5 -6.23 10.72 13.11
C LYS A 5 -5.57 9.41 13.53
N LEU A 6 -5.79 8.99 14.77
CA LEU A 6 -5.22 7.76 15.31
C LEU A 6 -5.93 6.51 14.76
N GLU A 7 -7.26 6.53 14.71
CA GLU A 7 -8.05 5.41 14.16
C GLU A 7 -7.81 5.22 12.66
N ASP A 8 -7.59 6.32 11.93
CA ASP A 8 -7.17 6.25 10.54
C ASP A 8 -5.81 5.55 10.38
N LEU A 9 -4.82 5.90 11.21
CA LEU A 9 -3.50 5.24 11.18
C LEU A 9 -3.61 3.75 11.53
N LYS A 10 -4.42 3.38 12.52
CA LYS A 10 -4.68 1.98 12.87
C LYS A 10 -5.33 1.20 11.72
N THR A 11 -6.24 1.85 10.99
CA THR A 11 -7.01 1.20 9.91
C THR A 11 -6.19 1.06 8.63
N TYR A 12 -5.50 2.12 8.22
CA TYR A 12 -4.86 2.21 6.90
C TYR A 12 -3.34 2.02 6.93
N TRP A 13 -2.72 1.97 8.11
CA TRP A 13 -1.29 1.69 8.27
C TRP A 13 -1.02 0.81 9.51
N PRO A 14 -1.65 -0.38 9.62
CA PRO A 14 -1.45 -1.27 10.76
C PRO A 14 -0.05 -1.89 10.79
N ASP A 15 0.44 -2.21 11.99
CA ASP A 15 1.57 -3.14 12.15
C ASP A 15 1.02 -4.57 12.16
N LEU A 16 1.45 -5.36 11.19
CA LEU A 16 1.05 -6.77 11.03
C LEU A 16 2.12 -7.75 11.56
N THR A 17 3.21 -7.26 12.15
CA THR A 17 4.34 -8.08 12.62
C THR A 17 4.17 -8.60 14.06
N LYS A 18 3.32 -7.94 14.85
CA LYS A 18 2.98 -8.33 16.21
C LYS A 18 1.53 -8.81 16.25
N GLU A 19 1.23 -9.82 17.08
CA GLU A 19 -0.16 -10.07 17.46
C GLU A 19 -0.73 -8.76 18.00
N GLN A 20 -1.73 -8.19 17.33
CA GLN A 20 -2.33 -6.93 17.75
C GLN A 20 -3.01 -7.15 19.10
N THR A 21 -2.31 -6.86 20.19
CA THR A 21 -2.98 -6.65 21.47
C THR A 21 -3.78 -5.36 21.31
N LEU A 22 -5.11 -5.47 21.35
CA LEU A 22 -6.11 -4.40 21.17
C LEU A 22 -5.91 -3.14 22.05
N SER A 23 -4.91 -3.14 22.94
CA SER A 23 -4.69 -2.13 23.97
C SER A 23 -3.71 -1.02 23.61
N LEU A 24 -2.81 -1.20 22.62
CA LEU A 24 -1.80 -0.17 22.29
C LEU A 24 -1.72 0.07 20.78
N PRO A 25 -1.81 1.34 20.31
CA PRO A 25 -1.53 1.67 18.92
C PRO A 25 -0.11 1.24 18.55
N PRO A 26 0.15 0.88 17.28
CA PRO A 26 1.47 0.44 16.81
C PRO A 26 2.45 1.63 16.66
N TYR A 27 2.61 2.42 17.72
CA TYR A 27 3.46 3.59 17.76
C TYR A 27 4.91 3.28 17.39
N ASP A 28 5.44 2.13 17.82
CA ASP A 28 6.81 1.70 17.49
C ASP A 28 7.02 1.59 15.97
N PHE A 29 6.01 1.11 15.24
CA PHE A 29 6.10 0.93 13.81
C PHE A 29 6.05 2.28 13.09
N TRP A 30 5.07 3.14 13.41
CA TRP A 30 4.99 4.47 12.81
C TRP A 30 6.21 5.34 13.14
N GLN A 31 6.74 5.22 14.36
CA GLN A 31 7.96 5.92 14.77
C GLN A 31 9.17 5.46 13.93
N LYS A 32 9.34 4.16 13.70
CA LYS A 32 10.40 3.63 12.83
C LYS A 32 10.28 4.13 11.39
N GLU A 33 9.07 4.15 10.83
CA GLU A 33 8.84 4.68 9.48
C GLU A 33 9.17 6.18 9.39
N TRP A 34 8.85 6.97 10.42
CA TRP A 34 9.23 8.37 10.49
C TRP A 34 10.76 8.56 10.59
N ASP A 35 11.41 7.86 11.52
CA ASP A 35 12.84 8.00 11.80
C ASP A 35 13.74 7.48 10.68
N LYS A 36 13.20 6.61 9.81
CA LYS A 36 13.95 6.05 8.68
C LYS A 36 13.64 6.73 7.35
N HIS A 37 12.38 7.08 7.11
CA HIS A 37 11.90 7.57 5.82
C HIS A 37 11.28 8.97 5.91
N GLY A 38 10.43 9.20 6.91
CA GLY A 38 9.67 10.44 7.02
C GLY A 38 10.52 11.70 7.16
N TYR A 39 11.55 11.70 8.02
CA TYR A 39 12.38 12.89 8.24
C TYR A 39 13.21 13.31 7.01
N LEU A 40 13.38 12.42 6.03
CA LEU A 40 14.07 12.67 4.77
C LEU A 40 13.14 13.17 3.65
N SER A 41 11.82 13.21 3.88
CA SER A 41 10.81 13.50 2.85
C SER A 41 10.55 15.00 2.60
N GLU A 42 11.24 15.90 3.32
CA GLU A 42 10.98 17.36 3.36
C GLU A 42 9.58 17.76 3.88
N LEU A 43 8.73 16.78 4.23
CA LEU A 43 7.42 17.01 4.81
C LEU A 43 7.49 17.19 6.33
N SER A 44 6.53 17.94 6.88
CA SER A 44 6.26 17.88 8.32
C SER A 44 5.77 16.47 8.70
N GLN A 45 5.99 16.04 9.94
CA GLN A 45 5.48 14.74 10.41
C GLN A 45 3.97 14.59 10.21
N ILE A 46 3.22 15.68 10.45
CA ILE A 46 1.77 15.69 10.25
C ILE A 46 1.42 15.50 8.79
N ASP A 47 2.13 16.14 7.86
CA ASP A 47 1.86 16.02 6.43
C ASP A 47 2.26 14.66 5.87
N TYR A 48 3.38 14.10 6.32
CA TYR A 48 3.84 12.77 5.96
C TYR A 48 2.76 11.72 6.21
N PHE A 49 2.25 11.63 7.44
CA PHE A 49 1.20 10.68 7.78
C PHE A 49 -0.15 11.05 7.14
N ARG A 50 -0.50 12.33 7.05
CA ARG A 50 -1.75 12.77 6.41
C ARG A 50 -1.81 12.35 4.95
N ILE A 51 -0.73 12.57 4.19
CA ILE A 51 -0.66 12.21 2.77
C ILE A 51 -0.75 10.69 2.61
N ALA A 52 0.06 9.93 3.35
CA ALA A 52 0.06 8.47 3.30
C ALA A 52 -1.33 7.87 3.56
N ILE A 53 -2.02 8.33 4.61
CA ILE A 53 -3.37 7.87 4.96
C ILE A 53 -4.41 8.29 3.93
N THR A 54 -4.31 9.52 3.41
CA THR A 54 -5.24 10.01 2.38
C THR A 54 -5.16 9.15 1.12
N ASP A 55 -3.97 8.76 0.70
CA ASP A 55 -3.80 7.95 -0.49
C ASP A 55 -4.10 6.47 -0.25
N ALA A 56 -3.73 5.93 0.92
CA ALA A 56 -4.14 4.59 1.33
C ALA A 56 -5.67 4.42 1.30
N LYS A 57 -6.43 5.42 1.80
CA LYS A 57 -7.90 5.45 1.72
C LYS A 57 -8.41 5.35 0.28
N LYS A 58 -7.90 6.21 -0.61
CA LYS A 58 -8.31 6.26 -2.02
C LYS A 58 -7.98 4.95 -2.74
N ILE A 59 -6.76 4.43 -2.57
CA ILE A 59 -6.34 3.17 -3.17
C ILE A 59 -7.20 2.03 -2.64
N SER A 60 -7.40 1.93 -1.32
CA SER A 60 -8.24 0.91 -0.67
C SER A 60 -9.66 0.87 -1.24
N SER A 61 -10.29 2.04 -1.41
CA SER A 61 -11.64 2.14 -1.99
C SER A 61 -11.75 1.68 -3.45
N LYS A 62 -10.62 1.64 -4.18
CA LYS A 62 -10.56 1.07 -5.53
C LYS A 62 -10.30 -0.43 -5.46
N VAL A 63 -9.30 -0.87 -4.70
CA VAL A 63 -8.87 -2.28 -4.64
C VAL A 63 -9.84 -3.19 -3.89
N VAL A 64 -10.76 -2.65 -3.08
CA VAL A 64 -11.85 -3.43 -2.46
C VAL A 64 -12.74 -4.14 -3.50
N LYS A 65 -12.69 -3.72 -4.77
CA LYS A 65 -13.40 -4.36 -5.88
C LYS A 65 -12.71 -5.64 -6.39
N LEU A 66 -11.48 -5.90 -5.98
CA LEU A 66 -10.78 -7.13 -6.35
C LEU A 66 -11.37 -8.31 -5.59
N VAL A 67 -11.58 -9.43 -6.28
CA VAL A 67 -12.16 -10.63 -5.68
C VAL A 67 -11.04 -11.45 -5.04
N PRO A 68 -11.06 -11.70 -3.72
CA PRO A 68 -10.03 -12.51 -3.08
C PRO A 68 -10.07 -13.97 -3.56
N ASN A 69 -8.92 -14.64 -3.48
CA ASN A 69 -8.68 -16.01 -3.94
C ASN A 69 -8.94 -16.23 -5.44
N THR A 70 -8.71 -15.19 -6.25
CA THR A 70 -8.81 -15.28 -7.72
C THR A 70 -7.51 -14.87 -8.38
N ASN A 71 -7.28 -15.38 -9.59
CA ASN A 71 -6.17 -14.96 -10.43
C ASN A 71 -6.59 -13.74 -11.25
N LEU A 72 -5.78 -12.68 -11.22
CA LEU A 72 -6.07 -11.42 -11.89
C LEU A 72 -4.91 -11.01 -12.79
N ASP A 73 -5.24 -10.48 -13.98
CA ASP A 73 -4.25 -9.87 -14.87
C ASP A 73 -3.80 -8.52 -14.28
N LEU A 74 -2.49 -8.28 -14.24
CA LEU A 74 -1.95 -7.02 -13.71
C LEU A 74 -2.46 -5.80 -14.48
N THR A 75 -2.80 -5.94 -15.77
CA THR A 75 -3.39 -4.87 -16.59
C THR A 75 -4.77 -4.44 -16.11
N ASP A 76 -5.54 -5.34 -15.49
CA ASP A 76 -6.83 -5.00 -14.87
C ASP A 76 -6.62 -4.11 -13.63
N ILE A 77 -5.57 -4.37 -12.85
CA ILE A 77 -5.21 -3.53 -11.70
C ILE A 77 -4.75 -2.14 -12.17
N VAL A 78 -3.94 -2.07 -13.24
CA VAL A 78 -3.56 -0.78 -13.85
C VAL A 78 -4.80 -0.01 -14.28
N THR A 79 -5.76 -0.67 -14.93
CA THR A 79 -7.01 -0.05 -15.38
C THR A 79 -7.86 0.45 -14.21
N LEU A 80 -7.95 -0.31 -13.13
CA LEU A 80 -8.67 0.05 -11.92
C LEU A 80 -8.09 1.31 -11.23
N LEU A 81 -6.76 1.44 -11.26
CA LEU A 81 -6.01 2.53 -10.63
C LEU A 81 -5.80 3.75 -11.53
N ALA A 82 -6.13 3.63 -12.82
CA ALA A 82 -5.91 4.64 -13.84
C ALA A 82 -6.41 6.05 -13.44
N GLY A 83 -5.74 7.06 -13.99
CA GLY A 83 -5.96 8.47 -13.67
C GLY A 83 -5.07 8.94 -12.53
N SER A 84 -5.43 8.63 -11.29
CA SER A 84 -4.74 9.16 -10.10
C SER A 84 -3.45 8.42 -9.73
N TYR A 85 -3.29 7.17 -10.16
CA TYR A 85 -2.16 6.32 -9.80
C TYR A 85 -1.62 5.57 -11.03
N PRO A 86 -0.89 6.25 -11.92
CA PRO A 86 -0.40 5.66 -13.16
C PRO A 86 0.63 4.56 -12.87
N ALA A 87 0.39 3.37 -13.43
CA ALA A 87 1.32 2.23 -13.50
C ALA A 87 2.14 1.97 -12.20
N PRO A 88 1.52 1.41 -11.14
CA PRO A 88 2.27 0.98 -9.96
C PRO A 88 3.29 -0.09 -10.33
N GLN A 89 4.36 -0.18 -9.54
CA GLN A 89 5.18 -1.37 -9.49
C GLN A 89 4.45 -2.43 -8.66
N PHE A 90 4.34 -3.61 -9.23
CA PHE A 90 3.81 -4.80 -8.59
C PHE A 90 4.94 -5.54 -7.89
N VAL A 91 4.70 -5.92 -6.63
CA VAL A 91 5.59 -6.78 -5.87
C VAL A 91 4.82 -8.04 -5.51
N CYS A 92 5.39 -9.18 -5.84
CA CYS A 92 4.79 -10.48 -5.58
C CYS A 92 5.64 -11.30 -4.63
N ASN A 93 4.99 -11.96 -3.67
CA ASN A 93 5.62 -13.01 -2.87
C ASN A 93 4.99 -14.37 -3.24
N GLU A 94 5.42 -15.42 -2.54
CA GLU A 94 4.96 -16.79 -2.78
C GLU A 94 4.13 -17.32 -1.62
N ARG A 95 3.13 -18.14 -1.95
CA ARG A 95 2.28 -18.85 -1.00
C ARG A 95 2.06 -20.27 -1.48
N VAL A 96 1.91 -21.22 -0.56
CA VAL A 96 1.44 -22.57 -0.89
C VAL A 96 -0.09 -22.59 -0.96
N VAL A 97 -0.64 -22.95 -2.12
CA VAL A 97 -2.07 -23.21 -2.34
C VAL A 97 -2.18 -24.61 -2.93
N ASP A 98 -2.95 -25.49 -2.29
CA ASP A 98 -3.12 -26.90 -2.69
C ASP A 98 -1.81 -27.66 -2.94
N GLY A 99 -0.80 -27.37 -2.11
CA GLY A 99 0.53 -27.99 -2.21
C GLY A 99 1.43 -27.41 -3.31
N GLN A 100 0.99 -26.37 -4.02
CA GLN A 100 1.77 -25.69 -5.06
C GLN A 100 2.18 -24.29 -4.63
N ASN A 101 3.41 -23.89 -4.95
CA ASN A 101 3.86 -22.51 -4.78
C ASN A 101 3.24 -21.63 -5.87
N VAL A 102 2.46 -20.65 -5.46
CA VAL A 102 1.84 -19.65 -6.35
C VAL A 102 2.35 -18.25 -6.03
N LYS A 103 2.50 -17.42 -7.07
CA LYS A 103 2.79 -15.99 -6.92
C LYS A 103 1.51 -15.24 -6.60
N GLN A 104 1.52 -14.45 -5.53
CA GLN A 104 0.41 -13.59 -5.14
C GLN A 104 0.84 -12.13 -5.09
N LEU A 105 -0.12 -11.22 -5.30
CA LEU A 105 0.12 -9.79 -5.11
C LEU A 105 0.40 -9.51 -3.63
N TYR A 106 1.54 -8.86 -3.35
CA TYR A 106 1.98 -8.54 -2.00
C TYR A 106 1.99 -7.03 -1.74
N GLU A 107 2.56 -6.24 -2.64
CA GLU A 107 2.58 -4.77 -2.52
C GLU A 107 2.28 -4.11 -3.88
N LEU A 108 1.71 -2.90 -3.80
CA LEU A 108 1.66 -1.94 -4.90
C LEU A 108 2.53 -0.75 -4.50
N ARG A 109 3.55 -0.45 -5.32
CA ARG A 109 4.48 0.65 -5.08
C ARG A 109 4.26 1.77 -6.08
N PHE A 110 4.11 2.98 -5.57
CA PHE A 110 3.83 4.16 -6.37
C PHE A 110 5.02 5.12 -6.31
N ASN A 111 5.41 5.64 -7.47
CA ASN A 111 6.41 6.69 -7.55
C ASN A 111 5.70 8.06 -7.58
N PHE A 112 6.16 9.01 -6.77
CA PHE A 112 5.60 10.35 -6.74
C PHE A 112 6.66 11.39 -6.35
N THR A 113 6.40 12.63 -6.74
CA THR A 113 7.12 13.80 -6.22
C THR A 113 6.16 14.67 -5.42
N ILE A 114 6.69 15.42 -4.45
CA ILE A 114 5.90 16.43 -3.75
C ILE A 114 5.99 17.75 -4.53
N LEU A 115 4.85 18.25 -4.99
CA LEU A 115 4.72 19.56 -5.63
C LEU A 115 3.61 20.34 -4.92
N ASN A 116 3.91 21.56 -4.45
CA ASN A 116 2.95 22.40 -3.71
C ASN A 116 2.27 21.66 -2.54
N SER A 117 3.06 20.90 -1.77
CA SER A 117 2.58 20.10 -0.62
C SER A 117 1.56 19.00 -0.97
N ALA A 118 1.53 18.56 -2.23
CA ALA A 118 0.70 17.46 -2.70
C ALA A 118 1.53 16.44 -3.50
N PRO A 119 1.19 15.14 -3.42
CA PRO A 119 1.85 14.13 -4.23
C PRO A 119 1.39 14.22 -5.69
N VAL A 120 2.35 14.16 -6.61
CA VAL A 120 2.13 14.02 -8.05
C VAL A 120 2.73 12.69 -8.48
N TYR A 121 1.88 11.78 -8.92
CA TYR A 121 2.23 10.40 -9.22
C TYR A 121 2.76 10.23 -10.65
N HIS A 122 3.79 9.40 -10.77
CA HIS A 122 4.47 9.09 -12.02
C HIS A 122 4.44 7.58 -12.28
N PRO A 123 4.40 7.15 -13.56
CA PRO A 123 4.51 5.74 -13.88
C PRO A 123 5.86 5.17 -13.41
N ASN A 124 5.85 3.93 -12.91
CA ASN A 124 7.10 3.20 -12.68
C ASN A 124 7.69 2.73 -14.01
N VAL A 125 9.03 2.79 -14.14
CA VAL A 125 9.75 2.45 -15.38
C VAL A 125 9.69 0.95 -15.69
N ASP A 126 9.52 0.11 -14.67
CA ASP A 126 9.36 -1.34 -14.83
C ASP A 126 8.35 -1.88 -13.81
N PRO A 127 7.05 -1.87 -14.15
CA PRO A 127 6.00 -2.16 -13.19
C PRO A 127 5.90 -3.66 -12.84
N THR A 128 6.41 -4.57 -13.66
CA THR A 128 6.15 -6.02 -13.50
C THR A 128 7.36 -6.84 -13.05
N VAL A 129 8.51 -6.23 -12.73
CA VAL A 129 9.71 -6.96 -12.25
C VAL A 129 9.36 -7.84 -11.06
N GLY A 130 9.46 -9.16 -11.23
CA GLY A 130 9.24 -10.13 -10.15
C GLY A 130 7.80 -10.61 -9.99
N CYS A 131 6.87 -10.15 -10.84
CA CYS A 131 5.49 -10.65 -10.90
C CYS A 131 5.19 -11.28 -12.27
N PRO A 132 4.53 -12.45 -12.33
CA PRO A 132 3.95 -12.93 -13.58
C PRO A 132 2.80 -12.02 -14.06
N PRO A 133 2.40 -12.07 -15.35
CA PRO A 133 1.30 -11.25 -15.88
C PRO A 133 -0.02 -11.46 -15.16
N THR A 134 -0.23 -12.65 -14.60
CA THR A 134 -1.39 -13.02 -13.81
C THR A 134 -0.94 -13.44 -12.41
N VAL A 135 -1.55 -12.85 -11.38
CA VAL A 135 -1.19 -13.09 -9.97
C VAL A 135 -2.41 -13.48 -9.16
N LEU A 136 -2.19 -14.27 -8.10
CA LEU A 136 -3.24 -14.54 -7.11
C LEU A 136 -3.52 -13.28 -6.29
N ILE A 137 -4.79 -12.92 -6.15
CA ILE A 137 -5.25 -11.96 -5.14
C ILE A 137 -5.50 -12.73 -3.84
N PRO A 138 -4.73 -12.49 -2.77
CA PRO A 138 -4.91 -13.25 -1.53
C PRO A 138 -6.25 -12.95 -0.85
N GLY A 139 -6.90 -14.00 -0.34
CA GLY A 139 -7.91 -13.90 0.71
C GLY A 139 -7.27 -13.86 2.10
N TYR A 140 -7.77 -12.97 2.95
CA TYR A 140 -7.39 -12.75 4.34
C TYR A 140 -8.59 -12.94 5.26
#